data_AF-A0A239GVG2-F1
#
_entry.id   AF-A0A239GVG2-F1
#
_cell.length_a   1.000
_cell.length_b   1.000
_cell.length_c   1.000
_cell.angle_alpha   90.00
_cell.angle_beta   90.00
_cell.angle_gamma   90.00
#
_symmetry.space_group_name_H-M   'P 1'
#
loop_
_entity.id
_entity.type
_entity.pdbx_description
1 polymer ?
#
loop_
_entity_poly.entity_id
_entity_poly.type
_entity_poly.pdbx_seq_one_letter_code
_entity_poly.pdbx_strand_id
1 'polypeptide(L)'
;MNSDTLLFHGKGMKDRRVRFGGKAGRALSRYLRSRARRRAAGSPALWLPERGETPRSSNGIKIMLRRRGEQASVANVHAHRWRHNFAHEWKLAGGDTGDLMLVLGWASDDMPRRYGASAAAERAQLVHVRLRIGDRI
;
A
#
# COMPACT_ATOMS: atom_id res chain seq x y z
N MET A 1 -3.07 17.75 15.28
CA MET A 1 -3.79 17.20 14.10
C MET A 1 -3.57 15.70 14.05
N ASN A 2 -4.58 14.92 14.43
CA ASN A 2 -4.61 13.46 14.22
C ASN A 2 -4.87 13.17 12.73
N SER A 3 -3.90 13.41 11.86
CA SER A 3 -4.06 13.15 10.43
C SER A 3 -3.45 11.82 10.03
N ASP A 4 -3.87 10.72 10.65
CA ASP A 4 -3.50 9.35 10.28
C ASP A 4 -4.24 8.86 9.01
N THR A 5 -4.87 9.77 8.27
CA THR A 5 -5.75 9.48 7.15
C THR A 5 -5.29 10.23 5.91
N LEU A 6 -5.25 9.53 4.78
CA LEU A 6 -5.03 10.11 3.45
C LEU A 6 -6.34 10.07 2.66
N LEU A 7 -6.66 11.17 1.98
CA LEU A 7 -7.67 11.19 0.93
C LEU A 7 -6.99 10.77 -0.39
N PHE A 8 -7.54 9.76 -1.04
CA PHE A 8 -7.08 9.29 -2.34
C PHE A 8 -8.17 9.54 -3.37
N HIS A 9 -7.83 10.31 -4.39
CA HIS A 9 -8.65 10.54 -5.57
C HIS A 9 -8.38 9.44 -6.60
N GLY A 10 -9.36 8.55 -6.80
CA GLY A 10 -9.24 7.40 -7.67
C GLY A 10 -9.82 7.59 -9.06
N LYS A 11 -9.59 6.57 -9.91
CA LYS A 11 -10.20 6.50 -11.24
C LYS A 11 -11.73 6.50 -11.12
N GLY A 12 -12.40 7.28 -11.98
CA GLY A 12 -13.85 7.39 -12.00
C GLY A 12 -14.43 8.27 -10.89
N MET A 13 -13.66 9.27 -10.41
CA MET A 13 -14.05 10.21 -9.35
C MET A 13 -14.43 9.52 -8.03
N LYS A 14 -13.83 8.35 -7.78
CA LYS A 14 -14.05 7.59 -6.55
C LYS A 14 -12.99 7.98 -5.52
N ASP A 15 -13.43 8.79 -4.57
CA ASP A 15 -12.63 9.15 -3.42
C ASP A 15 -12.66 8.06 -2.36
N ARG A 16 -11.52 7.82 -1.72
CA ARG A 16 -11.46 6.98 -0.53
C ARG A 16 -10.53 7.55 0.52
N ARG A 17 -10.90 7.36 1.78
CA ARG A 17 -10.07 7.69 2.93
C ARG A 17 -9.36 6.43 3.39
N VAL A 18 -8.03 6.48 3.45
CA VAL A 18 -7.20 5.35 3.87
C VAL A 18 -6.42 5.77 5.11
N ARG A 19 -6.57 5.01 6.19
CA ARG A 19 -5.72 5.19 7.37
C ARG A 19 -4.36 4.56 7.15
N PHE A 20 -3.33 5.19 7.71
CA PHE A 20 -1.98 4.64 7.75
C PHE A 20 -1.51 4.48 9.20
N GLY A 21 -0.68 3.46 9.43
CA GLY A 21 -0.15 3.17 10.75
C GLY A 21 0.97 4.12 11.19
N GLY A 22 1.31 4.09 12.48
CA GLY A 22 2.30 4.99 13.07
C GLY A 22 3.69 4.94 12.43
N LYS A 23 4.12 3.80 11.86
CA LYS A 23 5.39 3.71 11.09
C LYS A 23 5.37 4.63 9.86
N ALA A 24 4.29 4.61 9.10
CA ALA A 24 4.10 5.47 7.93
C ALA A 24 3.98 6.94 8.36
N GLY A 25 3.22 7.22 9.42
CA GLY A 25 3.09 8.56 9.99
C GLY A 25 4.44 9.16 10.38
N ARG A 26 5.26 8.43 11.15
CA ARG A 26 6.61 8.88 11.52
C ARG A 26 7.50 9.15 10.31
N ALA A 27 7.45 8.28 9.30
CA ALA A 27 8.22 8.47 8.07
C ALA A 27 7.77 9.74 7.33
N LEU A 28 6.45 9.94 7.21
CA LEU A 28 5.86 11.12 6.58
C LEU A 28 6.21 12.40 7.34
N SER A 29 6.10 12.42 8.67
CA SER A 29 6.48 13.59 9.48
C SER A 29 7.96 13.96 9.31
N ARG A 30 8.87 12.96 9.30
CA ARG A 30 10.29 13.22 9.03
C ARG A 30 10.50 13.79 7.63
N TYR A 31 9.81 13.23 6.64
CA TYR A 31 9.86 13.71 5.27
C TYR A 31 9.38 15.16 5.17
N LEU A 32 8.22 15.51 5.75
CA LEU A 32 7.67 16.86 5.69
C LEU A 32 8.61 17.91 6.32
N ARG A 33 9.28 17.57 7.43
CA ARG A 33 10.31 18.46 8.02
C ARG A 33 11.51 18.69 7.10
N SER A 34 12.01 17.63 6.47
CA SER A 34 13.11 17.73 5.50
C SER A 34 12.68 18.49 4.24
N ARG A 35 11.46 18.21 3.76
CA ARG A 35 10.82 18.82 2.59
C ARG A 35 10.73 20.33 2.70
N ALA A 36 10.40 20.85 3.88
CA ALA A 36 10.24 22.29 4.13
C ALA A 36 11.52 23.11 3.88
N ARG A 37 12.70 22.48 3.91
CA ARG A 37 14.00 23.13 3.68
C ARG A 37 14.47 23.08 2.23
N ARG A 38 13.68 22.50 1.33
CA ARG A 38 14.07 22.29 -0.08
C ARG A 38 13.65 23.48 -0.93
N ARG A 39 14.40 23.77 -2.00
CA ARG A 39 14.07 24.86 -2.95
C ARG A 39 12.61 24.81 -3.43
N ALA A 40 12.08 23.61 -3.71
CA ALA A 40 10.70 23.41 -4.16
C ALA A 40 9.66 23.31 -3.03
N ALA A 41 9.94 23.80 -1.82
CA ALA A 41 9.05 23.67 -0.65
C ALA A 41 7.64 24.24 -0.88
N GLY A 42 7.54 25.32 -1.66
CA GLY A 42 6.27 25.97 -2.02
C GLY A 42 5.40 25.19 -3.01
N SER A 43 5.90 24.09 -3.59
CA SER A 43 5.08 23.26 -4.48
C SER A 43 3.92 22.61 -3.71
N PRO A 44 2.72 22.48 -4.30
CA PRO A 44 1.62 21.72 -3.70
C PRO A 44 1.84 20.20 -3.73
N ALA A 45 2.77 19.70 -4.56
CA ALA A 45 3.02 18.28 -4.70
C ALA A 45 3.67 17.69 -3.44
N LEU A 46 3.15 16.55 -2.95
CA LEU A 46 3.72 15.90 -1.77
C LEU A 46 5.19 15.53 -2.00
N TRP A 47 5.49 14.86 -3.10
CA TRP A 47 6.83 14.37 -3.43
C TRP A 47 7.63 15.37 -4.28
N LEU A 48 8.57 16.06 -3.64
CA LEU A 48 9.48 16.98 -4.32
C LEU A 48 10.55 16.25 -5.15
N PRO A 49 11.00 16.83 -6.28
CA PRO A 49 12.10 16.26 -7.07
C PRO A 49 13.40 16.25 -6.29
N GLU A 50 14.38 15.47 -6.73
CA GLU A 50 15.74 15.52 -6.16
C GLU A 50 16.48 16.83 -6.54
N ARG A 51 16.28 17.31 -7.77
CA ARG A 51 16.82 18.57 -8.31
C ARG A 51 15.74 19.34 -9.07
N GLY A 52 15.86 20.67 -9.11
CA GLY A 52 14.89 21.53 -9.80
C GLY A 52 13.55 21.63 -9.07
N GLU A 53 12.51 22.02 -9.83
CA GLU A 53 11.20 22.42 -9.28
C GLU A 53 10.04 21.52 -9.74
N THR A 54 10.27 20.66 -10.74
CA THR A 54 9.26 19.74 -11.27
C THR A 54 8.91 18.63 -10.28
N PRO A 55 7.64 18.39 -9.92
CA PRO A 55 7.25 17.31 -9.02
C PRO A 55 7.77 15.92 -9.44
N ARG A 56 8.02 15.06 -8.44
CA ARG A 56 8.50 13.70 -8.72
C ARG A 56 7.45 12.90 -9.49
N SER A 57 7.79 12.48 -10.70
CA SER A 57 6.92 11.64 -11.53
C SER A 57 6.80 10.20 -11.01
N SER A 58 5.78 9.48 -11.48
CA SER A 58 5.60 8.05 -11.22
C SER A 58 6.83 7.22 -11.61
N ASN A 59 7.48 7.56 -12.74
CA ASN A 59 8.73 6.92 -13.16
C ASN A 59 9.87 7.21 -12.18
N GLY A 60 9.96 8.42 -11.65
CA GLY A 60 10.94 8.78 -10.63
C GLY A 60 10.75 7.99 -9.32
N ILE A 61 9.51 7.62 -8.97
CA ILE A 61 9.21 6.71 -7.85
C ILE A 61 9.62 5.28 -8.20
N LYS A 62 9.30 4.80 -9.41
CA LYS A 62 9.70 3.46 -9.89
C LYS A 62 11.22 3.26 -9.82
N ILE A 63 11.99 4.23 -10.31
CA ILE A 63 13.46 4.19 -10.27
C ILE A 63 13.97 4.18 -8.82
N MET A 64 13.38 4.99 -7.94
CA MET A 64 13.76 5.01 -6.52
C MET A 64 13.53 3.66 -5.85
N LEU A 65 12.36 3.07 -6.06
CA LEU A 65 12.01 1.75 -5.51
C LEU A 65 12.97 0.67 -6.02
N ARG A 66 13.31 0.68 -7.32
CA ARG A 66 14.28 -0.26 -7.88
C ARG A 66 15.65 -0.14 -7.18
N ARG A 67 16.18 1.08 -7.03
CA ARG A 67 17.44 1.34 -6.33
C ARG A 67 17.40 0.87 -4.87
N ARG A 68 16.27 1.04 -4.18
CA ARG A 68 16.09 0.53 -2.81
C ARG A 68 16.05 -1.00 -2.75
N GLY A 69 15.46 -1.64 -3.76
CA GLY A 69 15.50 -3.09 -3.90
C GLY A 69 16.92 -3.61 -4.06
N GLU A 70 17.70 -3.00 -4.95
CA GLU A 70 19.12 -3.32 -5.15
C GLU A 70 19.93 -3.21 -3.85
N GLN A 71 19.75 -2.11 -3.10
CA GLN A 71 20.43 -1.87 -1.82
C GLN A 71 20.05 -2.89 -0.73
N ALA A 72 18.84 -3.44 -0.80
CA ALA A 72 18.34 -4.44 0.14
C ALA A 72 18.54 -5.88 -0.35
N SER A 73 19.20 -6.08 -1.50
CA SER A 73 19.30 -7.38 -2.17
C SER A 73 17.93 -8.04 -2.44
N VAL A 74 16.90 -7.22 -2.68
CA VAL A 74 15.55 -7.66 -3.02
C VAL A 74 15.29 -7.39 -4.50
N ALA A 75 15.14 -8.47 -5.28
CA ALA A 75 14.82 -8.36 -6.70
C ALA A 75 13.40 -7.82 -6.95
N ASN A 76 13.19 -7.20 -8.13
CA ASN A 76 11.88 -6.84 -8.65
C ASN A 76 11.01 -5.96 -7.71
N VAL A 77 11.64 -5.02 -7.00
CA VAL A 77 10.92 -4.08 -6.12
C VAL A 77 10.19 -3.00 -6.93
N HIS A 78 8.87 -2.95 -6.77
CA HIS A 78 8.01 -1.95 -7.40
C HIS A 78 6.69 -1.81 -6.61
N ALA A 79 6.01 -0.67 -6.76
CA ALA A 79 4.86 -0.30 -5.92
C ALA A 79 3.72 -1.33 -5.93
N HIS A 80 3.43 -1.97 -7.08
CA HIS A 80 2.35 -2.95 -7.17
C HIS A 80 2.62 -4.19 -6.31
N ARG A 81 3.88 -4.62 -6.14
CA ARG A 81 4.22 -5.73 -5.26
C ARG A 81 3.86 -5.47 -3.80
N TRP A 82 3.89 -4.22 -3.36
CA TRP A 82 3.52 -3.84 -1.99
C TRP A 82 2.01 -3.93 -1.80
N ARG A 83 1.25 -3.62 -2.86
CA ARG A 83 -0.20 -3.79 -2.90
C ARG A 83 -0.59 -5.28 -2.89
N HIS A 84 0.15 -6.14 -3.59
CA HIS A 84 0.00 -7.59 -3.49
C HIS A 84 0.28 -8.07 -2.06
N ASN A 85 1.40 -7.65 -1.48
CA ASN A 85 1.76 -8.02 -0.12
C ASN A 85 0.69 -7.57 0.88
N PHE A 86 0.20 -6.33 0.78
CA PHE A 86 -0.85 -5.84 1.66
C PHE A 86 -2.13 -6.68 1.58
N ALA A 87 -2.58 -7.03 0.36
CA ALA A 87 -3.76 -7.89 0.19
C ALA A 87 -3.54 -9.30 0.74
N HIS A 88 -2.32 -9.83 0.58
CA HIS A 88 -1.92 -11.11 1.15
C HIS A 88 -1.96 -11.10 2.69
N GLU A 89 -1.28 -10.13 3.32
CA GLU A 89 -1.25 -9.97 4.79
C GLU A 89 -2.65 -9.73 5.36
N TRP A 90 -3.47 -8.91 4.70
CA TRP A 90 -4.86 -8.68 5.12
C TRP A 90 -5.66 -9.98 5.19
N LYS A 91 -5.49 -10.83 4.16
CA LYS A 91 -6.19 -12.12 4.09
C LYS A 91 -5.65 -13.14 5.09
N LEU A 92 -4.34 -13.17 5.33
CA LEU A 92 -3.75 -14.01 6.36
C LEU A 92 -4.24 -13.62 7.75
N ALA A 93 -4.39 -12.33 8.03
CA ALA A 93 -4.95 -11.82 9.27
C ALA A 93 -6.47 -12.10 9.44
N GLY A 94 -7.11 -12.74 8.45
CA GLY A 94 -8.54 -13.05 8.48
C GLY A 94 -9.45 -11.85 8.18
N GLY A 95 -8.90 -10.76 7.62
CA GLY A 95 -9.67 -9.57 7.30
C GLY A 95 -10.69 -9.80 6.18
N ASP A 96 -11.81 -9.08 6.29
CA ASP A 96 -12.93 -9.19 5.35
C ASP A 96 -12.55 -8.78 3.91
N THR A 97 -13.18 -9.41 2.91
CA THR A 97 -12.94 -9.11 1.50
C THR A 97 -13.52 -7.77 1.09
N GLY A 98 -14.73 -7.45 1.52
CA GLY A 98 -15.40 -6.18 1.22
C GLY A 98 -14.61 -5.01 1.78
N ASP A 99 -14.16 -5.12 3.03
CA ASP A 99 -13.30 -4.10 3.65
C ASP A 99 -11.98 -3.90 2.89
N LEU A 100 -11.34 -5.01 2.48
CA LEU A 100 -10.13 -4.94 1.66
C LEU A 100 -10.39 -4.20 0.34
N MET A 101 -11.53 -4.47 -0.30
CA MET A 101 -11.93 -3.82 -1.55
C MET A 101 -12.16 -2.32 -1.35
N LEU A 102 -12.79 -1.91 -0.25
CA LEU A 102 -12.98 -0.50 0.10
C LEU A 102 -11.63 0.21 0.31
N VAL A 103 -10.74 -0.37 1.10
CA VAL A 103 -9.41 0.19 1.40
C VAL A 103 -8.55 0.31 0.13
N LEU A 104 -8.55 -0.73 -0.69
CA LEU A 104 -7.75 -0.77 -1.91
C LEU A 104 -8.41 -0.05 -3.09
N GLY A 105 -9.71 0.21 -3.05
CA GLY A 105 -10.47 0.84 -4.12
C GLY A 105 -10.72 -0.10 -5.31
N TRP A 106 -11.07 -1.35 -5.02
CA TRP A 106 -11.45 -2.33 -6.04
C TRP A 106 -12.96 -2.34 -6.23
N ALA A 107 -13.39 -2.26 -7.49
CA ALA A 107 -14.81 -2.32 -7.85
C ALA A 107 -15.26 -3.73 -8.31
N SER A 108 -14.32 -4.63 -8.61
CA SER A 108 -14.60 -5.99 -9.06
C SER A 108 -14.04 -7.00 -8.05
N ASP A 109 -14.82 -8.05 -7.81
CA ASP A 109 -14.48 -9.18 -6.93
C ASP A 109 -13.35 -10.06 -7.48
N ASP A 110 -12.95 -9.88 -8.74
CA ASP A 110 -11.80 -10.57 -9.31
C ASP A 110 -10.48 -10.04 -8.74
N MET A 111 -10.46 -8.79 -8.31
CA MET A 111 -9.25 -8.13 -7.85
C MET A 111 -8.69 -8.73 -6.55
N PRO A 112 -9.49 -9.02 -5.51
CA PRO A 112 -9.05 -9.81 -4.36
C PRO A 112 -8.44 -11.15 -4.74
N ARG A 113 -9.03 -11.88 -5.70
CA ARG A 113 -8.48 -13.17 -6.16
C ARG A 113 -7.12 -12.98 -6.81
N ARG A 114 -6.99 -12.01 -7.72
CA ARG A 114 -5.73 -11.71 -8.41
C ARG A 114 -4.62 -11.25 -7.46
N TYR A 115 -4.94 -10.39 -6.50
CA TYR A 115 -3.94 -9.80 -5.61
C TYR A 115 -3.60 -10.69 -4.41
N GLY A 116 -4.52 -11.56 -3.98
CA GLY A 116 -4.34 -12.51 -2.89
C GLY A 116 -3.99 -13.94 -3.34
N ALA A 117 -3.78 -14.19 -4.63
CA ALA A 117 -3.59 -15.52 -5.21
C ALA A 117 -2.42 -16.30 -4.58
N SER A 118 -1.30 -15.63 -4.30
CA SER A 118 -0.03 -16.26 -3.94
C SER A 118 -0.06 -17.14 -2.68
N ALA A 119 -1.08 -17.01 -1.83
CA ALA A 119 -1.24 -17.84 -0.64
C ALA A 119 -2.69 -18.30 -0.41
N ALA A 120 -3.48 -18.40 -1.49
CA ALA A 120 -4.84 -18.91 -1.37
C ALA A 120 -4.87 -20.32 -0.79
N ALA A 121 -3.95 -21.19 -1.21
CA ALA A 121 -3.83 -22.55 -0.73
C ALA A 121 -3.45 -22.61 0.77
N GLU A 122 -2.38 -21.93 1.17
CA GLU A 122 -1.94 -21.85 2.58
C GLU A 122 -3.06 -21.34 3.50
N ARG A 123 -3.75 -20.26 3.10
CA ARG A 123 -4.89 -19.75 3.85
C ARG A 123 -6.03 -20.75 3.96
N ALA A 124 -6.34 -21.48 2.89
CA ALA A 124 -7.39 -22.48 2.91
C ALA A 124 -7.08 -23.59 3.94
N GLN A 125 -5.82 -24.03 4.01
CA GLN A 125 -5.35 -25.00 5.00
C GLN A 125 -5.48 -24.45 6.43
N LEU A 126 -4.98 -23.23 6.68
CA LEU A 126 -5.07 -22.59 8.00
C LEU A 126 -6.53 -22.40 8.45
N VAL A 127 -7.42 -21.99 7.54
CA VAL A 127 -8.85 -21.82 7.84
C VAL A 127 -9.51 -23.16 8.12
N HIS A 128 -9.20 -24.20 7.35
CA HIS A 128 -9.74 -25.55 7.57
C HIS A 128 -9.39 -26.07 8.97
N VAL A 129 -8.11 -25.97 9.36
CA VAL A 129 -7.62 -26.34 10.69
C VAL A 129 -8.28 -25.51 11.79
N ARG A 130 -8.55 -24.22 11.55
CA ARG A 130 -9.22 -23.36 12.53
C ARG A 130 -10.70 -23.69 12.71
N LEU A 131 -11.41 -23.97 11.63
CA LEU A 131 -12.86 -24.18 11.67
C LEU A 131 -13.23 -25.56 12.22
N ARG A 132 -12.40 -26.59 11.99
CA ARG A 132 -12.60 -27.95 12.50
C ARG A 132 -14.03 -28.46 12.32
N ILE A 133 -14.60 -28.22 11.13
CA ILE A 133 -16.04 -28.43 10.89
C ILE A 133 -16.45 -29.88 11.16
N GLY A 134 -15.61 -30.83 10.74
CA GLY A 134 -15.86 -32.27 10.95
C GLY A 134 -15.72 -32.75 12.39
N ASP A 135 -15.15 -31.95 13.29
CA ASP A 135 -15.00 -32.32 14.71
C ASP A 135 -16.23 -31.92 15.54
N ARG A 136 -17.22 -31.31 14.90
CA ARG A 136 -18.44 -30.79 15.54
C ARG A 136 -19.66 -31.67 15.30
N ILE A 137 -19.48 -32.81 14.64
CA ILE A 137 -20.51 -33.81 14.32
C ILE A 137 -20.26 -35.08 15.11
#